data_AF-A0ABD3NFT6-F1
#
_entry.id   AF-A0ABD3NFT6-F1
#
_cell.length_a   1.000
_cell.length_b   1.000
_cell.length_c   1.000
_cell.angle_alpha   90.00
_cell.angle_beta   90.00
_cell.angle_gamma   90.00
#
_symmetry.space_group_name_H-M   'P 1'
#
loop_
_entity.id
_entity.type
_entity.pdbx_description
1 polymer ?
#
loop_
_entity_poly.entity_id
_entity_poly.type
_entity_poly.pdbx_seq_one_letter_code
_entity_poly.pdbx_strand_id
1 'polypeptide(L)'
;MHARRFAASITLLLSNHRIHASNSEDADTLTSNLIQWVRGSGGFVSDKIAFRHINDDPTAPRGVFAVQDIDDGETLAIIPWDLIIKSPERAAGKVHDRWSHDDCGVIEETLKAMTASEDDITPYGKYLLSQPLNYTVGFWTEAGQDLFVRLTGGILYENNTLPPTDIDDQLIWEFEKVCDGDVTDPMNVQAAMLVRARSDYEYMVPIYDMFNHDNGKYNIQHKFNPYTSPLEETGYGVITTRKINAGEELYNSYNRCNICDGYFDWFGTPEVFQHYGFVENYPQRWLFDLARVKVELTAQDDGQVKVKFLVPPSKRGIDVLSKELLRLNDFANKYQHKSYAELGMRGLEWNSMWEYYDAIYAALTYITESTEPLVDDVWALGDDWWVQEGTTKEGEDDHTVRKTSGDEL
;
A
#
# COMPACT_ATOMS: atom_id res chain seq x y z
N MET A 1 -7.89 -39.05 15.00
CA MET A 1 -8.24 -37.62 14.95
C MET A 1 -8.61 -37.29 13.52
N HIS A 2 -9.90 -37.02 13.26
CA HIS A 2 -10.38 -36.72 11.92
C HIS A 2 -9.99 -35.28 11.55
N ALA A 3 -9.07 -35.14 10.59
CA ALA A 3 -8.82 -33.88 9.91
C ALA A 3 -10.11 -33.46 9.20
N ARG A 4 -10.84 -32.50 9.79
CA ARG A 4 -11.90 -31.80 9.09
C ARG A 4 -11.21 -30.98 7.99
N ARG A 5 -11.35 -31.41 6.75
CA ARG A 5 -11.09 -30.56 5.58
C ARG A 5 -11.99 -29.34 5.71
N PHE A 6 -11.46 -28.24 6.21
CA PHE A 6 -12.04 -26.94 5.95
C PHE A 6 -11.87 -26.72 4.45
N ALA A 7 -12.94 -26.98 3.69
CA ALA A 7 -13.07 -26.31 2.40
C ALA A 7 -13.20 -24.83 2.77
N ALA A 8 -12.08 -24.11 2.74
CA ALA A 8 -12.09 -22.66 2.66
C ALA A 8 -12.77 -22.35 1.32
N SER A 9 -14.10 -22.27 1.34
CA SER A 9 -14.83 -21.67 0.24
C SER A 9 -14.37 -20.22 0.27
N ILE A 10 -13.41 -19.88 -0.60
CA ILE A 10 -13.02 -18.50 -0.91
C ILE A 10 -14.30 -17.83 -1.43
N THR A 11 -15.11 -17.39 -0.49
CA THR A 11 -16.19 -16.48 -0.75
C THR A 11 -15.46 -15.15 -0.77
N LEU A 12 -15.25 -14.59 -1.97
CA LEU A 12 -14.96 -13.17 -2.09
C LEU A 12 -16.14 -12.46 -1.41
N LEU A 13 -15.99 -12.18 -0.11
CA LEU A 13 -16.90 -11.33 0.61
C LEU A 13 -16.58 -9.92 0.12
N LEU A 14 -17.23 -9.52 -0.97
CA LEU A 14 -17.39 -8.11 -1.30
C LEU A 14 -18.18 -7.51 -0.14
N SER A 15 -17.47 -6.97 0.85
CA SER A 15 -18.08 -6.27 1.97
C SER A 15 -18.68 -4.97 1.42
N ASN A 16 -19.95 -5.02 1.05
CA ASN A 16 -20.72 -3.84 0.65
C ASN A 16 -20.88 -2.92 1.87
N HIS A 17 -19.93 -2.01 2.07
CA HIS A 17 -20.07 -0.95 3.04
C HIS A 17 -20.16 0.39 2.34
N ARG A 18 -21.18 1.14 2.76
CA ARG A 18 -21.36 2.54 2.41
C ARG A 18 -20.23 3.33 3.07
N ILE A 19 -19.08 3.40 2.40
CA ILE A 19 -18.27 4.61 2.42
C ILE A 19 -19.26 5.75 2.13
N HIS A 20 -19.15 6.89 2.81
CA HIS A 20 -19.88 8.08 2.40
C HIS A 20 -19.45 8.39 0.96
N ALA A 21 -20.16 7.79 0.00
CA ALA A 21 -20.00 8.07 -1.40
C ALA A 21 -20.33 9.55 -1.48
N SER A 22 -19.30 10.37 -1.72
CA SER A 22 -19.53 11.65 -2.38
C SER A 22 -20.46 11.34 -3.54
N ASN A 23 -21.52 12.12 -3.76
CA ASN A 23 -22.44 11.88 -4.87
C ASN A 23 -21.61 11.55 -6.11
N SER A 24 -21.87 10.43 -6.78
CA SER A 24 -21.01 9.93 -7.86
C SER A 24 -20.81 10.97 -8.97
N GLU A 25 -21.82 11.83 -9.17
CA GLU A 25 -21.76 13.00 -10.06
C GLU A 25 -20.68 14.02 -9.66
N ASP A 26 -20.44 14.22 -8.36
CA ASP A 26 -19.42 15.14 -7.85
C ASP A 26 -18.01 14.56 -8.08
N ALA A 27 -17.78 13.27 -7.84
CA ALA A 27 -16.48 12.63 -8.02
C ALA A 27 -16.04 12.57 -9.51
N ASP A 28 -16.98 12.30 -10.41
CA ASP A 28 -16.73 12.33 -11.85
C ASP A 28 -16.43 13.75 -12.33
N THR A 29 -17.10 14.76 -11.75
CA THR A 29 -16.83 16.17 -12.01
C THR A 29 -15.44 16.58 -11.52
N LEU A 30 -15.05 16.20 -10.30
CA LEU A 30 -13.71 16.47 -9.76
C LEU A 30 -12.62 15.87 -10.63
N THR A 31 -12.79 14.61 -11.05
CA THR A 31 -11.82 13.92 -11.91
C THR A 31 -11.72 14.57 -13.28
N SER A 32 -12.86 14.93 -13.89
CA SER A 32 -12.88 15.61 -15.18
C SER A 32 -12.20 16.98 -15.13
N ASN A 33 -12.46 17.74 -14.06
CA ASN A 33 -11.81 19.04 -13.82
C ASN A 33 -10.30 18.87 -13.63
N LEU A 34 -9.86 17.84 -12.91
CA LEU A 34 -8.45 17.53 -12.71
C LEU A 34 -7.75 17.24 -14.04
N ILE A 35 -8.33 16.38 -14.88
CA ILE A 35 -7.78 16.05 -16.21
C ILE A 35 -7.69 17.31 -17.09
N GLN A 36 -8.75 18.12 -17.11
CA GLN A 36 -8.77 19.36 -17.89
C GLN A 36 -7.71 20.36 -17.41
N TRP A 37 -7.50 20.46 -16.10
CA TRP A 37 -6.48 21.33 -15.52
C TRP A 37 -5.06 20.87 -15.85
N VAL A 38 -4.78 19.56 -15.76
CA VAL A 38 -3.48 19.00 -16.18
C VAL A 38 -3.21 19.30 -17.65
N ARG A 39 -4.18 19.03 -18.54
CA ARG A 39 -4.05 19.31 -19.99
C ARG A 39 -3.91 20.79 -20.29
N GLY A 40 -4.71 21.63 -19.62
CA GLY A 40 -4.68 23.09 -19.78
C GLY A 40 -3.36 23.71 -19.32
N SER A 41 -2.62 23.03 -18.44
CA SER A 41 -1.32 23.45 -17.92
C SER A 41 -0.14 22.82 -18.67
N GLY A 42 -0.37 22.29 -19.88
CA GLY A 42 0.67 21.69 -20.72
C GLY A 42 1.02 20.24 -20.39
N GLY A 43 0.29 19.62 -19.46
CA GLY A 43 0.39 18.20 -19.18
C GLY A 43 -0.29 17.33 -20.23
N PHE A 44 -0.08 16.03 -20.11
CA PHE A 44 -0.72 15.02 -20.95
C PHE A 44 -1.45 14.02 -20.07
N VAL A 45 -2.67 13.65 -20.49
CA VAL A 45 -3.44 12.52 -19.95
C VAL A 45 -4.09 11.85 -21.15
N SER A 46 -3.90 10.55 -21.35
CA SER A 46 -4.42 9.83 -22.51
C SER A 46 -5.95 9.86 -22.56
N ASP A 47 -6.53 10.05 -23.75
CA ASP A 47 -7.98 9.90 -23.97
C ASP A 47 -8.42 8.42 -24.01
N LYS A 48 -7.46 7.49 -23.91
CA LYS A 48 -7.71 6.04 -23.87
C LYS A 48 -7.96 5.51 -22.46
N ILE A 49 -7.95 6.36 -21.43
CA ILE A 49 -8.25 5.96 -20.06
C ILE A 49 -9.47 6.68 -19.51
N ALA A 50 -10.17 6.04 -18.58
CA ALA A 50 -11.27 6.62 -17.82
C ALA A 50 -11.18 6.22 -16.34
N PHE A 51 -11.66 7.11 -15.47
CA PHE A 51 -11.69 6.90 -14.03
C PHE A 51 -13.12 6.54 -13.66
N ARG A 52 -13.31 5.39 -13.04
CA ARG A 52 -14.65 4.91 -12.64
C ARG A 52 -14.54 3.99 -11.44
N HIS A 53 -15.68 3.73 -10.82
CA HIS A 53 -15.77 2.75 -9.76
C HIS A 53 -15.59 1.32 -10.30
N ILE A 54 -14.93 0.47 -9.53
CA ILE A 54 -14.78 -0.95 -9.86
C ILE A 54 -16.18 -1.58 -9.97
N ASN A 55 -16.41 -2.34 -11.05
CA ASN A 55 -17.71 -2.96 -11.37
C ASN A 55 -18.89 -1.96 -11.46
N ASP A 56 -18.62 -0.67 -11.69
CA ASP A 56 -19.61 0.39 -11.70
C ASP A 56 -20.42 0.52 -10.38
N ASP A 57 -19.86 0.02 -9.27
CA ASP A 57 -20.44 0.10 -7.93
C ASP A 57 -20.00 1.40 -7.25
N PRO A 58 -20.90 2.37 -6.99
CA PRO A 58 -20.54 3.66 -6.39
C PRO A 58 -19.95 3.55 -4.97
N THR A 59 -20.02 2.38 -4.33
CA THR A 59 -19.40 2.10 -3.03
C THR A 59 -18.02 1.46 -3.14
N ALA A 60 -17.67 0.92 -4.31
CA ALA A 60 -16.35 0.35 -4.54
C ALA A 60 -15.29 1.45 -4.73
N PRO A 61 -14.00 1.14 -4.49
CA PRO A 61 -12.93 2.04 -4.87
C PRO A 61 -12.97 2.42 -6.35
N ARG A 62 -12.42 3.59 -6.67
CA ARG A 62 -12.22 4.01 -8.06
C ARG A 62 -10.92 3.42 -8.58
N GLY A 63 -10.89 3.14 -9.87
CA GLY A 63 -9.69 2.73 -10.61
C GLY A 63 -9.59 3.46 -11.93
N VAL A 64 -8.48 3.23 -12.63
CA VAL A 64 -8.22 3.77 -13.97
C VAL A 64 -8.35 2.63 -14.97
N PHE A 65 -9.21 2.78 -15.97
CA PHE A 65 -9.54 1.73 -16.93
C PHE A 65 -9.24 2.16 -18.35
N ALA A 66 -8.74 1.24 -19.16
CA ALA A 66 -8.60 1.45 -20.59
C ALA A 66 -10.00 1.49 -21.24
N VAL A 67 -10.31 2.55 -21.99
CA VAL A 67 -11.53 2.63 -22.82
C VAL A 67 -11.27 2.26 -24.29
N GLN A 68 -10.01 2.09 -24.65
CA GLN A 68 -9.52 1.64 -25.94
C GLN A 68 -8.27 0.79 -25.73
N ASP A 69 -7.85 0.02 -26.73
CA ASP A 69 -6.58 -0.68 -26.68
C ASP A 69 -5.40 0.33 -26.58
N ILE A 70 -4.47 0.04 -25.67
CA ILE A 70 -3.26 0.83 -25.40
C ILE A 70 -2.05 -0.04 -25.72
N ASP A 71 -1.14 0.49 -26.52
CA ASP A 71 0.05 -0.24 -26.94
C ASP A 71 1.08 -0.35 -25.80
N ASP A 72 2.03 -1.27 -25.94
CA ASP A 72 3.18 -1.38 -25.04
C ASP A 72 4.08 -0.14 -25.11
N GLY A 73 4.51 0.37 -23.96
CA GLY A 73 5.30 1.60 -23.83
C GLY A 73 4.54 2.89 -24.14
N GLU A 74 3.22 2.83 -24.37
CA GLU A 74 2.40 4.01 -24.63
C GLU A 74 2.33 4.90 -23.38
N THR A 75 2.51 6.21 -23.57
CA THR A 75 2.41 7.17 -22.47
C THR A 75 0.95 7.34 -22.05
N LEU A 76 0.69 7.23 -20.76
CA LEU A 76 -0.62 7.38 -20.14
C LEU A 76 -0.82 8.79 -19.59
N ALA A 77 0.20 9.33 -18.94
CA ALA A 77 0.19 10.67 -18.40
C ALA A 77 1.61 11.28 -18.36
N ILE A 78 1.68 12.61 -18.48
CA ILE A 78 2.86 13.42 -18.15
C ILE A 78 2.37 14.60 -17.33
N ILE A 79 2.76 14.64 -16.07
CA ILE A 79 2.35 15.70 -15.13
C ILE A 79 3.46 16.75 -15.08
N PRO A 80 3.19 18.02 -15.46
CA PRO A 80 4.17 19.08 -15.38
C PRO A 80 4.65 19.26 -13.94
N TRP A 81 5.93 19.59 -13.78
CA TRP A 81 6.56 19.80 -12.48
C TRP A 81 5.77 20.79 -11.61
N ASP A 82 5.29 21.89 -12.18
CA ASP A 82 4.56 22.94 -11.46
C ASP A 82 3.19 22.50 -10.90
N LEU A 83 2.66 21.35 -11.32
CA LEU A 83 1.39 20.81 -10.79
C LEU A 83 1.58 19.83 -9.63
N ILE A 84 2.81 19.38 -9.39
CA ILE A 84 3.14 18.42 -8.35
C ILE A 84 3.33 19.17 -7.03
N ILE A 85 2.59 18.76 -6.00
CA ILE A 85 2.81 19.24 -4.64
C ILE A 85 4.05 18.52 -4.09
N LYS A 86 5.00 19.32 -3.60
CA LYS A 86 6.34 18.92 -3.17
C LYS A 86 6.85 19.88 -2.11
N SER A 87 7.82 19.48 -1.30
CA SER A 87 8.39 20.37 -0.29
C SER A 87 9.05 21.62 -0.91
N PRO A 88 9.08 22.77 -0.20
CA PRO A 88 9.77 23.97 -0.66
C PRO A 88 11.26 23.74 -0.99
N GLU A 89 11.92 22.86 -0.24
CA GLU A 89 13.31 22.45 -0.47
C GLU A 89 13.48 21.79 -1.83
N ARG A 90 12.57 20.87 -2.18
CA ARG A 90 12.56 20.19 -3.47
C ARG A 90 12.21 21.13 -4.60
N ALA A 91 11.26 22.05 -4.38
CA ALA A 91 10.96 23.12 -5.33
C ALA A 91 12.19 24.04 -5.60
N ALA A 92 13.12 24.13 -4.64
CA ALA A 92 14.39 24.85 -4.79
C ALA A 92 15.54 23.99 -5.35
N GLY A 93 15.28 22.75 -5.80
CA GLY A 93 16.27 21.85 -6.38
C GLY A 93 17.26 21.25 -5.37
N LYS A 94 16.95 21.28 -4.07
CA LYS A 94 17.79 20.64 -3.05
C LYS A 94 17.54 19.15 -3.05
N VAL A 95 18.62 18.38 -3.16
CA VAL A 95 18.60 16.93 -2.96
C VAL A 95 18.92 16.67 -1.51
N HIS A 96 17.96 16.09 -0.77
CA HIS A 96 18.23 15.61 0.57
C HIS A 96 18.71 14.15 0.55
N ASP A 97 19.32 13.73 1.66
CA ASP A 97 19.48 12.31 1.90
C ASP A 97 18.09 11.64 1.90
N ARG A 98 18.04 10.37 1.52
CA ARG A 98 16.79 9.61 1.31
C ARG A 98 15.94 9.45 2.58
N TRP A 99 16.44 9.91 3.73
CA TRP A 99 15.88 9.71 5.05
C TRP A 99 15.53 11.02 5.76
N SER A 100 15.65 12.16 5.08
CA SER A 100 15.26 13.44 5.62
C SER A 100 13.74 13.48 5.81
N HIS A 101 13.31 14.30 6.75
CA HIS A 101 11.91 14.60 7.07
C HIS A 101 11.20 15.39 5.95
N ASP A 102 11.49 15.07 4.67
CA ASP A 102 10.93 15.74 3.48
C ASP A 102 9.40 15.61 3.43
N ASP A 103 8.85 14.56 4.06
CA ASP A 103 7.41 14.38 4.23
C ASP A 103 6.76 15.57 4.94
N CYS A 104 7.42 16.21 5.92
CA CYS A 104 6.85 17.36 6.62
C CYS A 104 6.52 18.52 5.68
N GLY A 105 7.45 18.86 4.77
CA GLY A 105 7.23 19.93 3.80
C GLY A 105 6.14 19.58 2.78
N VAL A 106 6.05 18.31 2.37
CA VAL A 106 4.98 17.83 1.48
C VAL A 106 3.63 17.86 2.19
N ILE A 107 3.56 17.52 3.48
CA ILE A 107 2.35 17.58 4.30
C ILE A 107 1.86 19.03 4.42
N GLU A 108 2.75 19.98 4.71
CA GLU A 108 2.39 21.40 4.77
C GLU A 108 1.84 21.91 3.43
N GLU A 109 2.49 21.59 2.31
CA GLU A 109 2.05 22.02 0.99
C GLU A 109 0.75 21.33 0.56
N THR A 110 0.55 20.08 0.98
CA THR A 110 -0.71 19.34 0.81
C THR A 110 -1.84 20.00 1.59
N LEU A 111 -1.58 20.35 2.85
CA LEU A 111 -2.53 21.10 3.68
C LEU A 111 -2.89 22.45 3.04
N LYS A 112 -1.89 23.22 2.60
CA LYS A 112 -2.12 24.51 1.89
C LYS A 112 -2.98 24.33 0.65
N ALA A 113 -2.70 23.30 -0.16
CA ALA A 113 -3.48 22.98 -1.35
C ALA A 113 -4.93 22.62 -1.02
N MET A 114 -5.19 21.94 0.10
CA MET A 114 -6.52 21.57 0.56
C MET A 114 -7.28 22.73 1.22
N THR A 115 -6.59 23.66 1.88
CA THR A 115 -7.21 24.77 2.64
C THR A 115 -7.19 26.11 1.91
N ALA A 116 -6.73 26.13 0.65
CA ALA A 116 -6.75 27.32 -0.18
C ALA A 116 -8.17 27.89 -0.31
N SER A 117 -8.28 29.20 -0.53
CA SER A 117 -9.56 29.86 -0.73
C SER A 117 -10.30 29.26 -1.94
N GLU A 118 -11.63 29.40 -2.01
CA GLU A 118 -12.40 28.85 -3.15
C GLU A 118 -11.92 29.32 -4.53
N ASP A 119 -11.37 30.54 -4.60
CA ASP A 119 -10.84 31.14 -5.81
C ASP A 119 -9.41 30.65 -6.14
N ASP A 120 -8.67 30.15 -5.14
CA ASP A 120 -7.27 29.73 -5.26
C ASP A 120 -7.09 28.19 -5.25
N ILE A 121 -8.06 27.44 -4.74
CA ILE A 121 -7.95 25.99 -4.61
C ILE A 121 -7.92 25.32 -5.98
N THR A 122 -6.86 24.55 -6.21
CA THR A 122 -6.68 23.82 -7.47
C THR A 122 -7.66 22.66 -7.58
N PRO A 123 -7.92 22.14 -8.80
CA PRO A 123 -8.67 20.90 -8.96
C PRO A 123 -8.08 19.71 -8.20
N TYR A 124 -6.75 19.66 -8.03
CA TYR A 124 -6.11 18.62 -7.22
C TYR A 124 -6.37 18.81 -5.73
N GLY A 125 -6.30 20.04 -5.20
CA GLY A 125 -6.69 20.33 -3.82
C GLY A 125 -8.14 19.94 -3.50
N LYS A 126 -9.07 20.24 -4.42
CA LYS A 126 -10.48 19.80 -4.32
C LYS A 126 -10.62 18.27 -4.35
N TYR A 127 -9.85 17.59 -5.18
CA TYR A 127 -9.81 16.12 -5.22
C TYR A 127 -9.29 15.52 -3.91
N LEU A 128 -8.20 16.08 -3.36
CA LEU A 128 -7.61 15.63 -2.09
C LEU A 128 -8.59 15.81 -0.91
N LEU A 129 -9.30 16.94 -0.86
CA LEU A 129 -10.36 17.18 0.13
C LEU A 129 -11.48 16.14 0.08
N SER A 130 -11.80 15.61 -1.11
CA SER A 130 -12.87 14.61 -1.28
C SER A 130 -12.48 13.19 -0.88
N GLN A 131 -11.20 12.94 -0.58
CA GLN A 131 -10.74 11.60 -0.23
C GLN A 131 -11.32 11.14 1.12
N PRO A 132 -11.51 9.81 1.32
CA PRO A 132 -11.98 9.27 2.60
C PRO A 132 -11.06 9.67 3.76
N LEU A 133 -11.63 9.82 4.94
CA LEU A 133 -10.87 10.11 6.16
C LEU A 133 -10.55 8.82 6.92
N ASN A 134 -9.40 8.80 7.62
CA ASN A 134 -9.03 7.82 8.65
C ASN A 134 -9.12 6.35 8.18
N TYR A 135 -8.65 6.06 6.96
CA TYR A 135 -8.69 4.69 6.41
C TYR A 135 -7.41 3.88 6.68
N THR A 136 -6.32 4.52 7.11
CA THR A 136 -5.06 3.86 7.48
C THR A 136 -4.96 3.69 9.00
N VAL A 137 -4.32 2.60 9.45
CA VAL A 137 -4.33 2.17 10.86
C VAL A 137 -3.82 3.23 11.82
N GLY A 138 -2.74 3.92 11.44
CA GLY A 138 -2.15 4.99 12.23
C GLY A 138 -3.11 6.16 12.50
N PHE A 139 -4.22 6.26 11.78
CA PHE A 139 -5.21 7.35 11.90
C PHE A 139 -6.59 6.87 12.36
N TRP A 140 -6.69 5.61 12.79
CA TRP A 140 -7.90 5.07 13.41
C TRP A 140 -8.16 5.71 14.79
N THR A 141 -9.36 5.48 15.32
CA THR A 141 -9.67 5.76 16.72
C THR A 141 -8.71 5.00 17.65
N GLU A 142 -8.45 5.55 18.85
CA GLU A 142 -7.64 4.89 19.89
C GLU A 142 -8.15 3.47 20.19
N ALA A 143 -9.47 3.27 20.19
CA ALA A 143 -10.06 1.95 20.38
C ALA A 143 -9.78 0.98 19.21
N GLY A 144 -9.75 1.49 17.98
CA GLY A 144 -9.38 0.71 16.81
C GLY A 144 -7.90 0.30 16.82
N GLN A 145 -7.02 1.23 17.18
CA GLN A 145 -5.58 0.97 17.32
C GLN A 145 -5.31 -0.05 18.44
N ASP A 146 -5.87 0.13 19.65
CA ASP A 146 -5.70 -0.82 20.76
C ASP A 146 -6.17 -2.23 20.38
N LEU A 147 -7.29 -2.35 19.66
CA LEU A 147 -7.75 -3.67 19.22
C LEU A 147 -6.84 -4.29 18.14
N PHE A 148 -6.33 -3.48 17.22
CA PHE A 148 -5.41 -3.94 16.19
C PHE A 148 -4.07 -4.39 16.77
N VAL A 149 -3.53 -3.67 17.76
CA VAL A 149 -2.34 -4.07 18.52
C VAL A 149 -2.54 -5.41 19.23
N ARG A 150 -3.74 -5.65 19.80
CA ARG A 150 -4.09 -6.96 20.36
C ARG A 150 -4.18 -8.07 19.31
N LEU A 151 -4.65 -7.74 18.09
CA LEU A 151 -4.70 -8.68 16.97
C LEU A 151 -3.29 -9.12 16.58
N THR A 152 -2.34 -8.20 16.47
CA THR A 152 -0.94 -8.51 16.11
C THR A 152 -0.13 -9.09 17.27
N GLY A 153 -0.68 -9.11 18.48
CA GLY A 153 -0.02 -9.66 19.66
C GLY A 153 0.93 -8.67 20.34
N GLY A 154 0.89 -7.40 19.92
CA GLY A 154 1.61 -6.31 20.56
C GLY A 154 1.17 -6.08 21.99
N ILE A 155 2.12 -6.19 22.91
CA ILE A 155 2.19 -5.33 24.09
C ILE A 155 3.34 -4.38 23.76
N LEU A 156 3.13 -3.07 23.91
CA LEU A 156 3.88 -1.92 23.34
C LEU A 156 5.43 -1.93 23.28
N TYR A 157 6.17 -2.98 23.66
CA TYR A 157 7.63 -2.97 23.74
C TYR A 157 8.34 -4.32 23.46
N GLU A 158 7.68 -5.32 22.86
CA GLU A 158 8.33 -6.62 22.56
C GLU A 158 8.40 -6.89 21.05
N ASN A 159 9.60 -7.11 20.50
CA ASN A 159 9.88 -7.42 19.08
C ASN A 159 9.36 -8.81 18.61
N ASN A 160 8.31 -9.34 19.25
CA ASN A 160 7.78 -10.68 19.01
C ASN A 160 6.29 -10.62 18.61
N THR A 161 5.92 -9.67 17.75
CA THR A 161 4.54 -9.48 17.29
C THR A 161 4.39 -9.88 15.84
N LEU A 162 3.19 -10.30 15.44
CA LEU A 162 2.83 -10.39 14.03
C LEU A 162 2.95 -9.00 13.37
N PRO A 163 3.27 -8.94 12.08
CA PRO A 163 3.33 -7.67 11.37
C PRO A 163 1.92 -7.08 11.15
N PRO A 164 1.77 -5.78 10.81
CA PRO A 164 2.87 -4.81 10.76
C PRO A 164 3.38 -4.51 12.17
N THR A 165 4.69 -4.27 12.30
CA THR A 165 5.26 -3.72 13.53
C THR A 165 5.07 -2.20 13.55
N ASP A 166 5.24 -1.58 14.71
CA ASP A 166 5.30 -0.10 14.82
C ASP A 166 4.02 0.63 14.36
N ILE A 167 2.86 0.01 14.61
CA ILE A 167 1.53 0.54 14.26
C ILE A 167 1.26 1.93 14.86
N ASP A 168 1.67 2.14 16.10
CA ASP A 168 1.17 3.23 16.94
C ASP A 168 2.03 4.51 16.90
N ASP A 169 3.32 4.42 16.57
CA ASP A 169 4.28 5.41 17.07
C ASP A 169 5.27 5.97 16.06
N GLN A 170 5.21 5.61 14.77
CA GLN A 170 6.02 6.33 13.77
C GLN A 170 5.23 7.42 13.10
N LEU A 171 4.07 7.14 12.49
CA LEU A 171 3.44 8.14 11.62
C LEU A 171 2.85 9.35 12.35
N ILE A 172 1.99 9.12 13.35
CA ILE A 172 1.42 10.22 14.13
C ILE A 172 2.51 10.90 14.95
N TRP A 173 3.43 10.12 15.52
CA TRP A 173 4.51 10.66 16.33
C TRP A 173 5.51 11.48 15.50
N GLU A 174 5.89 11.02 14.30
CA GLU A 174 6.76 11.78 13.38
C GLU A 174 6.02 13.05 12.96
N PHE A 175 4.75 12.95 12.57
CA PHE A 175 3.97 14.14 12.25
C PHE A 175 3.89 15.12 13.42
N GLU A 176 3.55 14.67 14.63
CA GLU A 176 3.39 15.52 15.81
C GLU A 176 4.73 16.07 16.32
N LYS A 177 5.76 15.22 16.44
CA LYS A 177 7.02 15.55 17.13
C LYS A 177 8.10 16.04 16.19
N VAL A 178 8.13 15.56 14.95
CA VAL A 178 9.15 15.92 13.97
C VAL A 178 8.65 17.03 13.06
N CYS A 179 7.40 16.97 12.60
CA CYS A 179 6.82 18.02 11.76
C CYS A 179 6.10 19.13 12.54
N ASP A 180 6.04 19.07 13.88
CA ASP A 180 5.26 20.00 14.73
C ASP A 180 3.78 20.08 14.29
N GLY A 181 3.25 18.95 13.80
CA GLY A 181 1.91 18.84 13.26
C GLY A 181 0.83 18.85 14.33
N ASP A 182 -0.28 19.55 14.07
CA ASP A 182 -1.43 19.58 14.98
C ASP A 182 -2.33 18.35 14.78
N VAL A 183 -2.10 17.31 15.59
CA VAL A 183 -2.92 16.09 15.60
C VAL A 183 -4.36 16.30 16.09
N THR A 184 -4.68 17.49 16.62
CA THR A 184 -6.04 17.85 17.05
C THR A 184 -6.86 18.51 15.94
N ASP A 185 -6.22 19.00 14.88
CA ASP A 185 -6.88 19.53 13.70
C ASP A 185 -7.14 18.41 12.66
N PRO A 186 -8.41 18.06 12.38
CA PRO A 186 -8.74 17.01 11.42
C PRO A 186 -8.16 17.24 10.01
N MET A 187 -7.94 18.49 9.60
CA MET A 187 -7.41 18.79 8.27
C MET A 187 -5.91 18.52 8.19
N ASN A 188 -5.16 18.86 9.25
CA ASN A 188 -3.75 18.50 9.41
C ASN A 188 -3.57 16.99 9.38
N VAL A 189 -4.39 16.27 10.14
CA VAL A 189 -4.42 14.80 10.18
C VAL A 189 -4.74 14.21 8.80
N GLN A 190 -5.73 14.77 8.09
CA GLN A 190 -6.07 14.33 6.73
C GLN A 190 -4.90 14.54 5.76
N ALA A 191 -4.23 15.69 5.79
CA ALA A 191 -3.09 15.96 4.92
C ALA A 191 -1.94 14.98 5.17
N ALA A 192 -1.58 14.74 6.44
CA ALA A 192 -0.56 13.77 6.82
C ALA A 192 -0.88 12.34 6.32
N MET A 193 -2.13 11.91 6.53
CA MET A 193 -2.61 10.62 6.05
C MET A 193 -2.56 10.51 4.53
N LEU A 194 -2.97 11.55 3.80
CA LEU A 194 -2.96 11.56 2.33
C LEU A 194 -1.54 11.51 1.78
N VAL A 195 -0.60 12.26 2.36
CA VAL A 195 0.81 12.16 1.96
C VAL A 195 1.30 10.74 2.15
N ARG A 196 1.06 10.11 3.30
CA ARG A 196 1.51 8.73 3.52
C ARG A 196 0.89 7.73 2.54
N ALA A 197 -0.40 7.85 2.29
CA ALA A 197 -1.15 6.86 1.50
C ALA A 197 -1.13 7.12 -0.02
N ARG A 198 -0.69 8.28 -0.49
CA ARG A 198 -0.85 8.67 -1.90
C ARG A 198 0.39 9.28 -2.55
N SER A 199 1.38 9.70 -1.76
CA SER A 199 2.60 10.23 -2.33
C SER A 199 3.40 9.13 -3.04
N ASP A 200 4.10 9.53 -4.11
CA ASP A 200 5.27 8.81 -4.58
C ASP A 200 6.49 9.39 -3.85
N TYR A 201 6.79 8.82 -2.68
CA TYR A 201 7.78 9.32 -1.74
C TYR A 201 7.53 10.80 -1.39
N GLU A 202 8.29 11.72 -1.98
CA GLU A 202 8.26 13.15 -1.67
C GLU A 202 7.34 13.98 -2.59
N TYR A 203 6.52 13.30 -3.41
CA TYR A 203 5.68 13.94 -4.42
C TYR A 203 4.22 13.50 -4.31
N MET A 204 3.31 14.46 -4.18
CA MET A 204 1.88 14.21 -4.43
C MET A 204 1.58 14.55 -5.88
N VAL A 205 1.41 13.51 -6.69
CA VAL A 205 1.35 13.61 -8.15
C VAL A 205 -0.09 13.41 -8.63
N PRO A 206 -0.77 14.47 -9.12
CA PRO A 206 -2.12 14.33 -9.64
C PRO A 206 -2.19 13.30 -10.76
N ILE A 207 -3.33 12.62 -10.89
CA ILE A 207 -3.57 11.49 -11.83
C ILE A 207 -2.78 10.22 -11.49
N TYR A 208 -1.49 10.32 -11.15
CA TYR A 208 -0.68 9.15 -10.81
C TYR A 208 -1.18 8.46 -9.54
N ASP A 209 -1.52 9.22 -8.50
CA ASP A 209 -2.01 8.64 -7.24
C ASP A 209 -3.38 7.93 -7.38
N MET A 210 -4.04 8.03 -8.53
CA MET A 210 -5.34 7.42 -8.80
C MET A 210 -5.23 5.99 -9.37
N PHE A 211 -4.03 5.53 -9.75
CA PHE A 211 -3.82 4.15 -10.19
C PHE A 211 -3.76 3.22 -8.98
N ASN A 212 -4.60 2.18 -8.99
CA ASN A 212 -4.63 1.21 -7.91
C ASN A 212 -3.38 0.32 -7.89
N HIS A 213 -3.13 -0.27 -6.73
CA HIS A 213 -2.08 -1.25 -6.53
C HIS A 213 -2.54 -2.67 -6.89
N ASP A 214 -1.73 -3.42 -7.63
CA ASP A 214 -1.85 -4.89 -7.73
C ASP A 214 -0.50 -5.52 -8.13
N ASN A 215 0.11 -6.30 -7.23
CA ASN A 215 1.41 -6.93 -7.49
C ASN A 215 1.42 -8.04 -8.54
N GLY A 216 0.25 -8.57 -8.93
CA GLY A 216 0.10 -9.63 -9.92
C GLY A 216 -0.37 -9.12 -11.27
N LYS A 217 -0.94 -7.91 -11.31
CA LYS A 217 -1.54 -7.31 -12.51
C LYS A 217 -0.98 -5.94 -12.89
N TYR A 218 -0.02 -5.39 -12.12
CA TYR A 218 0.60 -4.11 -12.47
C TYR A 218 1.10 -4.13 -13.90
N ASN A 219 0.72 -3.08 -14.63
CA ASN A 219 0.88 -3.01 -16.08
C ASN A 219 1.25 -1.59 -16.54
N ILE A 220 1.64 -0.74 -15.58
CA ILE A 220 2.19 0.59 -15.79
C ILE A 220 3.48 0.76 -14.97
N GLN A 221 4.28 1.73 -15.36
CA GLN A 221 5.49 2.12 -14.63
C GLN A 221 5.86 3.57 -14.90
N HIS A 222 6.82 4.09 -14.14
CA HIS A 222 7.39 5.40 -14.40
C HIS A 222 8.16 5.40 -15.72
N LYS A 223 7.91 6.42 -16.53
CA LYS A 223 8.64 6.69 -17.77
C LYS A 223 10.08 7.15 -17.50
N PHE A 224 10.25 7.95 -16.45
CA PHE A 224 11.51 8.50 -16.00
C PHE A 224 11.65 8.20 -14.51
N ASN A 225 12.87 7.98 -14.03
CA ASN A 225 13.07 7.84 -12.59
C ASN A 225 13.03 9.24 -11.94
N PRO A 226 11.99 9.57 -11.14
CA PRO A 226 11.79 10.89 -10.57
C PRO A 226 12.91 11.33 -9.61
N TYR A 227 13.68 10.38 -9.08
CA TYR A 227 14.76 10.63 -8.12
C TYR A 227 16.12 10.89 -8.76
N THR A 228 16.24 10.66 -10.07
CA THR A 228 17.50 10.82 -10.82
C THR A 228 17.35 11.63 -12.10
N SER A 229 16.11 11.86 -12.55
CA SER A 229 15.82 12.64 -13.76
C SER A 229 15.49 14.09 -13.38
N PRO A 230 15.80 15.06 -14.25
CA PRO A 230 15.41 16.45 -14.05
C PRO A 230 13.89 16.60 -14.31
N LEU A 231 13.07 16.35 -13.29
CA LEU A 231 11.61 16.41 -13.40
C LEU A 231 11.08 17.77 -13.88
N GLU A 232 11.82 18.85 -13.62
CA GLU A 232 11.55 20.19 -14.17
C GLU A 232 11.50 20.20 -15.71
N GLU A 233 12.30 19.35 -16.36
CA GLU A 233 12.38 19.24 -17.81
C GLU A 233 11.48 18.12 -18.34
N THR A 234 11.41 16.99 -17.64
CA THR A 234 10.74 15.78 -18.15
C THR A 234 9.28 15.69 -17.75
N GLY A 235 8.87 16.40 -16.69
CA GLY A 235 7.66 16.12 -15.94
C GLY A 235 7.69 14.72 -15.32
N TYR A 236 6.58 14.37 -14.67
CA TYR A 236 6.35 13.06 -14.08
C TYR A 236 5.53 12.20 -15.05
N GLY A 237 6.20 11.24 -15.70
CA GLY A 237 5.62 10.45 -16.79
C GLY A 237 5.26 9.01 -16.38
N VAL A 238 4.14 8.51 -16.89
CA VAL A 238 3.67 7.13 -16.70
C VAL A 238 3.48 6.46 -18.06
N ILE A 239 3.97 5.24 -18.23
CA ILE A 239 3.83 4.42 -19.44
C ILE A 239 3.27 3.03 -19.11
N THR A 240 2.69 2.37 -20.09
CA THR A 240 2.36 0.93 -20.01
C THR A 240 3.61 0.07 -20.10
N THR A 241 3.57 -1.12 -19.48
CA THR A 241 4.65 -2.15 -19.55
C THR A 241 4.31 -3.32 -20.48
N ARG A 242 3.09 -3.32 -21.00
CA ARG A 242 2.57 -4.30 -21.97
C ARG A 242 1.39 -3.69 -22.71
N LYS A 243 0.91 -4.38 -23.75
CA LYS A 243 -0.38 -4.07 -24.37
C LYS A 243 -1.50 -4.21 -23.34
N ILE A 244 -2.41 -3.23 -23.30
CA ILE A 244 -3.62 -3.21 -22.47
C ILE A 244 -4.84 -3.25 -23.40
N ASN A 245 -5.75 -4.21 -23.19
CA ASN A 245 -6.99 -4.25 -23.97
C ASN A 245 -8.04 -3.31 -23.36
N ALA A 246 -8.96 -2.83 -24.20
CA ALA A 246 -10.10 -2.06 -23.72
C ALA A 246 -10.88 -2.82 -22.62
N GLY A 247 -11.19 -2.13 -21.54
CA GLY A 247 -11.88 -2.63 -20.36
C GLY A 247 -10.98 -3.10 -19.23
N GLU A 248 -9.68 -3.32 -19.47
CA GLU A 248 -8.72 -3.66 -18.41
C GLU A 248 -8.49 -2.46 -17.47
N GLU A 249 -8.27 -2.76 -16.19
CA GLU A 249 -7.77 -1.78 -15.22
C GLU A 249 -6.25 -1.61 -15.37
N LEU A 250 -5.79 -0.38 -15.17
CA LEU A 250 -4.38 -0.02 -15.12
C LEU A 250 -3.95 -0.02 -13.66
N TYR A 251 -3.02 -0.92 -13.35
CA TYR A 251 -2.49 -1.10 -12.01
C TYR A 251 -1.04 -0.67 -11.96
N ASN A 252 -0.69 0.01 -10.87
CA ASN A 252 0.67 0.23 -10.43
C ASN A 252 1.07 -0.85 -9.41
N SER A 253 2.36 -0.90 -9.07
CA SER A 253 2.82 -1.57 -7.86
C SER A 253 3.50 -0.55 -6.95
N TYR A 254 3.26 -0.64 -5.65
CA TYR A 254 3.82 0.31 -4.67
C TYR A 254 5.14 -0.18 -4.06
N ASN A 255 5.44 -1.47 -4.19
CA ASN A 255 6.63 -2.12 -3.65
C ASN A 255 7.39 -2.98 -4.67
N ARG A 256 6.90 -3.09 -5.92
CA ARG A 256 7.54 -3.79 -7.04
C ARG A 256 7.65 -2.92 -8.30
N CYS A 257 7.48 -1.61 -8.19
CA CYS A 257 7.69 -0.72 -9.33
C CYS A 257 9.18 -0.64 -9.74
N ASN A 258 9.43 -0.15 -10.95
CA ASN A 258 10.77 0.01 -11.52
C ASN A 258 11.68 1.03 -10.79
N ILE A 259 11.15 1.74 -9.80
CA ILE A 259 11.88 2.69 -8.95
C ILE A 259 11.71 2.40 -7.45
N CYS A 260 11.07 1.28 -7.09
CA CYS A 260 10.69 0.91 -5.73
C CYS A 260 11.75 0.02 -5.05
N ASP A 261 13.00 0.02 -5.52
CA ASP A 261 14.06 -0.87 -5.04
C ASP A 261 14.23 -0.84 -3.51
N GLY A 262 13.95 0.32 -2.87
CA GLY A 262 14.03 0.49 -1.43
C GLY A 262 12.99 -0.29 -0.63
N TYR A 263 11.85 -0.64 -1.22
CA TYR A 263 10.75 -1.37 -0.57
C TYR A 263 10.75 -2.86 -0.88
N PHE A 264 11.49 -3.29 -1.90
CA PHE A 264 11.36 -4.63 -2.43
C PHE A 264 11.63 -5.74 -1.40
N ASP A 265 12.56 -5.55 -0.47
CA ASP A 265 12.96 -6.63 0.44
C ASP A 265 12.16 -6.75 1.73
N TRP A 266 11.61 -5.66 2.24
CA TRP A 266 10.98 -5.62 3.56
C TRP A 266 9.53 -5.12 3.53
N PHE A 267 9.05 -4.59 2.40
CA PHE A 267 7.70 -4.09 2.25
C PHE A 267 6.78 -5.14 1.61
N GLY A 268 5.76 -5.55 2.33
CA GLY A 268 4.76 -6.53 1.90
C GLY A 268 3.35 -6.14 2.28
N THR A 269 2.49 -7.15 2.40
CA THR A 269 1.06 -7.00 2.71
C THR A 269 0.81 -6.27 4.03
N PRO A 270 1.58 -6.52 5.11
CA PRO A 270 1.42 -5.75 6.35
C PRO A 270 1.68 -4.26 6.19
N GLU A 271 2.76 -3.88 5.52
CA GLU A 271 3.15 -2.48 5.30
C GLU A 271 2.17 -1.81 4.33
N VAL A 272 1.69 -2.54 3.31
CA VAL A 272 0.63 -2.04 2.42
C VAL A 272 -0.64 -1.74 3.22
N PHE A 273 -1.05 -2.63 4.11
CA PHE A 273 -2.21 -2.42 4.97
C PHE A 273 -2.04 -1.21 5.90
N GLN A 274 -0.88 -1.10 6.55
CA GLN A 274 -0.59 0.00 7.46
C GLN A 274 -0.56 1.37 6.74
N HIS A 275 0.08 1.43 5.57
CA HIS A 275 0.32 2.70 4.86
C HIS A 275 -0.85 3.13 3.98
N TYR A 276 -1.58 2.18 3.39
CA TYR A 276 -2.60 2.45 2.38
C TYR A 276 -4.01 2.02 2.79
N GLY A 277 -4.16 1.29 3.90
CA GLY A 277 -5.46 0.96 4.49
C GLY A 277 -6.24 -0.15 3.77
N PHE A 278 -5.56 -0.97 2.96
CA PHE A 278 -6.16 -2.12 2.28
C PHE A 278 -5.24 -3.36 2.32
N VAL A 279 -5.82 -4.54 2.18
CA VAL A 279 -5.06 -5.79 2.06
C VAL A 279 -4.78 -6.07 0.59
N GLU A 280 -3.53 -6.36 0.24
CA GLU A 280 -3.16 -6.74 -1.13
C GLU A 280 -3.96 -7.96 -1.61
N ASN A 281 -4.39 -7.92 -2.88
CA ASN A 281 -4.74 -9.14 -3.60
C ASN A 281 -3.49 -10.01 -3.80
N TYR A 282 -3.68 -11.30 -4.11
CA TYR A 282 -2.54 -12.14 -4.48
C TYR A 282 -1.85 -11.62 -5.76
N PRO A 283 -0.50 -11.66 -5.82
CA PRO A 283 0.40 -12.22 -4.84
C PRO A 283 0.61 -11.33 -3.61
N GLN A 284 0.59 -11.97 -2.44
CA GLN A 284 0.84 -11.32 -1.15
C GLN A 284 2.24 -11.66 -0.67
N ARG A 285 2.96 -10.68 -0.11
CA ARG A 285 4.28 -10.90 0.50
C ARG A 285 4.18 -10.73 2.00
N TRP A 286 4.70 -11.71 2.75
CA TRP A 286 4.68 -11.70 4.20
C TRP A 286 6.09 -11.87 4.75
N LEU A 287 6.46 -10.99 5.69
CA LEU A 287 7.70 -11.03 6.46
C LEU A 287 7.35 -11.18 7.94
N PHE A 288 7.75 -12.29 8.55
CA PHE A 288 7.54 -12.57 9.96
C PHE A 288 8.89 -12.62 10.68
N ASP A 289 9.36 -11.46 11.14
CA ASP A 289 10.66 -11.31 11.82
C ASP A 289 10.78 -12.21 13.05
N LEU A 290 9.71 -12.29 13.86
CA LEU A 290 9.64 -13.15 15.04
C LEU A 290 9.94 -14.63 14.75
N ALA A 291 9.69 -15.08 13.52
CA ALA A 291 9.83 -16.47 13.09
C ALA A 291 10.96 -16.69 12.09
N ARG A 292 11.61 -15.60 11.63
CA ARG A 292 12.52 -15.58 10.48
C ARG A 292 11.93 -16.29 9.25
N VAL A 293 10.69 -15.92 8.90
CA VAL A 293 9.96 -16.47 7.74
C VAL A 293 9.62 -15.35 6.78
N LYS A 294 10.04 -15.48 5.51
CA LYS A 294 9.66 -14.59 4.41
C LYS A 294 9.03 -15.42 3.29
N VAL A 295 7.80 -15.11 2.91
CA VAL A 295 7.07 -15.86 1.87
C VAL A 295 6.35 -14.95 0.89
N GLU A 296 6.14 -15.49 -0.31
CA GLU A 296 5.21 -15.00 -1.30
C GLU A 296 4.07 -16.02 -1.47
N LEU A 297 2.84 -15.55 -1.38
CA LEU A 297 1.64 -16.35 -1.58
C LEU A 297 1.04 -15.97 -2.93
N THR A 298 0.72 -16.95 -3.77
CA THR A 298 0.15 -16.68 -5.10
C THR A 298 -1.05 -17.58 -5.36
N ALA A 299 -2.20 -16.98 -5.69
CA ALA A 299 -3.37 -17.72 -6.14
C ALA A 299 -3.08 -18.47 -7.45
N GLN A 300 -3.55 -19.70 -7.54
CA GLN A 300 -3.48 -20.55 -8.73
C GLN A 300 -4.88 -20.60 -9.39
N ASP A 301 -4.92 -20.99 -10.67
CA ASP A 301 -6.16 -21.07 -11.46
C ASP A 301 -7.21 -22.02 -10.86
N ASP A 302 -6.79 -23.01 -10.08
CA ASP A 302 -7.67 -23.97 -9.40
C ASP A 302 -8.18 -23.48 -8.03
N GLY A 303 -7.87 -22.22 -7.67
CA GLY A 303 -8.21 -21.60 -6.40
C GLY A 303 -7.30 -21.98 -5.23
N GLN A 304 -6.28 -22.82 -5.45
CA GLN A 304 -5.26 -23.09 -4.43
C GLN A 304 -4.32 -21.89 -4.29
N VAL A 305 -3.68 -21.78 -3.13
CA VAL A 305 -2.61 -20.80 -2.89
C VAL A 305 -1.28 -21.52 -2.84
N LYS A 306 -0.35 -21.11 -3.70
CA LYS A 306 1.02 -21.58 -3.70
C LYS A 306 1.83 -20.77 -2.69
N VAL A 307 2.54 -21.45 -1.80
CA VAL A 307 3.50 -20.83 -0.88
C VAL A 307 4.89 -20.93 -1.49
N LYS A 308 5.54 -19.78 -1.71
CA LYS A 308 6.93 -19.70 -2.11
C LYS A 308 7.73 -19.09 -0.96
N PHE A 309 8.53 -19.92 -0.31
CA PHE A 309 9.47 -19.45 0.70
C PHE A 309 10.62 -18.69 0.02
N LEU A 310 10.80 -17.43 0.40
CA LEU A 310 11.91 -16.59 -0.08
C LEU A 310 13.17 -16.79 0.77
N VAL A 311 12.99 -17.36 1.97
CA VAL A 311 14.06 -17.85 2.85
C VAL A 311 13.66 -19.23 3.36
N PRO A 312 14.58 -20.22 3.46
CA PRO A 312 14.23 -21.56 3.88
C PRO A 312 13.54 -21.59 5.26
N PRO A 313 12.38 -22.26 5.39
CA PRO A 313 11.67 -22.32 6.65
C PRO A 313 12.42 -23.18 7.67
N SER A 314 12.42 -22.73 8.93
CA SER A 314 12.99 -23.49 10.04
C SER A 314 11.90 -24.16 10.88
N LYS A 315 12.25 -25.27 11.55
CA LYS A 315 11.30 -25.92 12.46
C LYS A 315 10.88 -24.97 13.58
N ARG A 316 11.86 -24.26 14.14
CA ARG A 316 11.60 -23.25 15.17
C ARG A 316 10.64 -22.16 14.67
N GLY A 317 10.83 -21.63 13.46
CA GLY A 317 9.96 -20.60 12.89
C GLY A 317 8.51 -21.08 12.73
N ILE A 318 8.32 -22.27 12.11
CA ILE A 318 6.99 -22.86 11.93
C ILE A 318 6.29 -23.16 13.25
N ASP A 319 7.03 -23.61 14.27
CA ASP A 319 6.49 -23.86 15.62
C ASP A 319 6.01 -22.55 16.28
N VAL A 320 6.67 -21.42 16.02
CA VAL A 320 6.23 -20.11 16.52
C VAL A 320 4.98 -19.64 15.77
N LEU A 321 4.98 -19.69 14.43
CA LEU A 321 3.81 -19.29 13.64
C LEU A 321 2.56 -20.13 13.94
N SER A 322 2.74 -21.42 14.25
CA SER A 322 1.64 -22.29 14.67
C SER A 322 1.02 -21.87 16.00
N LYS A 323 1.81 -21.32 16.93
CA LYS A 323 1.29 -20.77 18.19
C LYS A 323 0.54 -19.46 17.97
N GLU A 324 1.05 -18.60 17.08
CA GLU A 324 0.36 -17.38 16.69
C GLU A 324 -0.99 -17.67 16.01
N LEU A 325 -1.09 -18.71 15.20
CA LEU A 325 -2.36 -19.15 14.63
C LEU A 325 -3.39 -19.55 15.71
N LEU A 326 -2.95 -20.21 16.79
CA LEU A 326 -3.83 -20.51 17.94
C LEU A 326 -4.24 -19.22 18.68
N ARG A 327 -3.31 -18.29 18.88
CA ARG A 327 -3.61 -16.99 19.50
C ARG A 327 -4.62 -16.18 18.69
N LEU A 328 -4.49 -16.15 17.36
CA LEU A 328 -5.45 -15.49 16.46
C LEU A 328 -6.84 -16.10 16.57
N ASN A 329 -6.95 -17.43 16.66
CA ASN A 329 -8.22 -18.10 16.93
C ASN A 329 -8.85 -17.65 18.26
N ASP A 330 -8.05 -17.55 19.33
CA ASP A 330 -8.51 -17.06 20.63
C ASP A 330 -8.96 -15.59 20.55
N PHE A 331 -8.23 -14.76 19.81
CA PHE A 331 -8.61 -13.37 19.52
C PHE A 331 -9.97 -13.32 18.81
N ALA A 332 -10.15 -14.07 17.72
CA ALA A 332 -11.41 -14.10 16.97
C ALA A 332 -12.58 -14.54 17.84
N ASN A 333 -12.43 -15.63 18.60
CA ASN A 333 -13.45 -16.11 19.52
C ASN A 333 -13.89 -15.02 20.53
N LYS A 334 -12.94 -14.22 21.01
CA LYS A 334 -13.20 -13.15 21.99
C LYS A 334 -13.87 -11.92 21.41
N TYR A 335 -13.55 -11.54 20.17
CA TYR A 335 -13.94 -10.25 19.62
C TYR A 335 -14.95 -10.32 18.46
N GLN A 336 -14.95 -11.37 17.63
CA GLN A 336 -15.76 -11.43 16.40
C GLN A 336 -17.28 -11.36 16.63
N HIS A 337 -17.75 -11.72 17.83
CA HIS A 337 -19.16 -11.65 18.20
C HIS A 337 -19.59 -10.28 18.77
N LYS A 338 -18.66 -9.34 18.91
CA LYS A 338 -18.93 -7.95 19.33
C LYS A 338 -19.29 -7.09 18.13
N SER A 339 -19.88 -5.92 18.39
CA SER A 339 -20.04 -4.89 17.36
C SER A 339 -18.97 -3.81 17.46
N TYR A 340 -18.64 -3.16 16.34
CA TYR A 340 -17.75 -2.00 16.33
C TYR A 340 -18.23 -0.89 17.30
N ALA A 341 -19.55 -0.70 17.40
CA ALA A 341 -20.15 0.31 18.29
C ALA A 341 -19.94 -0.01 19.78
N GLU A 342 -19.99 -1.29 20.17
CA GLU A 342 -19.67 -1.72 21.54
C GLU A 342 -18.22 -1.44 21.93
N LEU A 343 -17.32 -1.39 20.94
CA LEU A 343 -15.90 -1.15 21.13
C LEU A 343 -15.50 0.31 20.88
N GLY A 344 -16.44 1.19 20.52
CA GLY A 344 -16.13 2.58 20.22
C GLY A 344 -15.34 2.79 18.91
N MET A 345 -15.32 1.78 18.04
CA MET A 345 -14.65 1.83 16.73
C MET A 345 -15.57 2.37 15.65
N ARG A 346 -14.99 2.78 14.52
CA ARG A 346 -15.76 3.06 13.30
C ARG A 346 -15.99 1.77 12.50
N GLY A 347 -17.04 1.74 11.68
CA GLY A 347 -17.35 0.58 10.83
C GLY A 347 -16.24 0.26 9.82
N LEU A 348 -15.57 1.28 9.27
CA LEU A 348 -14.44 1.10 8.36
C LEU A 348 -13.26 0.41 9.05
N GLU A 349 -12.83 0.93 10.20
CA GLU A 349 -11.74 0.37 11.02
C GLU A 349 -11.99 -1.10 11.36
N TRP A 350 -13.23 -1.41 11.77
CA TRP A 350 -13.64 -2.77 12.09
C TRP A 350 -13.52 -3.71 10.89
N ASN A 351 -14.01 -3.30 9.72
CA ASN A 351 -13.96 -4.12 8.54
C ASN A 351 -12.53 -4.33 8.03
N SER A 352 -11.75 -3.25 7.94
CA SER A 352 -10.35 -3.31 7.52
C SER A 352 -9.54 -4.21 8.46
N MET A 353 -9.77 -4.14 9.78
CA MET A 353 -9.14 -5.04 10.75
C MET A 353 -9.48 -6.52 10.49
N TRP A 354 -10.75 -6.84 10.21
CA TRP A 354 -11.13 -8.23 9.94
C TRP A 354 -10.67 -8.73 8.57
N GLU A 355 -10.61 -7.86 7.57
CA GLU A 355 -9.98 -8.16 6.28
C GLU A 355 -8.50 -8.52 6.48
N TYR A 356 -7.79 -7.73 7.28
CA TYR A 356 -6.40 -8.03 7.65
C TYR A 356 -6.27 -9.31 8.48
N TYR A 357 -7.16 -9.53 9.45
CA TYR A 357 -7.24 -10.77 10.23
C TYR A 357 -7.34 -12.00 9.32
N ASP A 358 -8.28 -11.99 8.37
CA ASP A 358 -8.52 -13.11 7.47
C ASP A 358 -7.28 -13.38 6.60
N ALA A 359 -6.62 -12.32 6.12
CA ALA A 359 -5.42 -12.43 5.30
C ALA A 359 -4.23 -13.01 6.08
N ILE A 360 -3.92 -12.48 7.26
CA ILE A 360 -2.80 -12.98 8.07
C ILE A 360 -3.08 -14.39 8.59
N TYR A 361 -4.32 -14.69 8.98
CA TYR A 361 -4.73 -16.03 9.39
C TYR A 361 -4.55 -17.05 8.26
N ALA A 362 -5.00 -16.71 7.05
CA ALA A 362 -4.81 -17.55 5.87
C ALA A 362 -3.33 -17.75 5.55
N ALA A 363 -2.52 -16.68 5.60
CA ALA A 363 -1.08 -16.76 5.38
C ALA A 363 -0.40 -17.72 6.36
N LEU A 364 -0.64 -17.57 7.67
CA LEU A 364 -0.11 -18.47 8.69
C LEU A 364 -0.57 -19.92 8.49
N THR A 365 -1.83 -20.13 8.10
CA THR A 365 -2.35 -21.47 7.78
C THR A 365 -1.57 -22.10 6.62
N TYR A 366 -1.46 -21.41 5.48
CA TYR A 366 -0.73 -21.93 4.32
C TYR A 366 0.75 -22.21 4.63
N ILE A 367 1.40 -21.33 5.38
CA ILE A 367 2.81 -21.49 5.77
C ILE A 367 3.00 -22.71 6.66
N THR A 368 2.16 -22.88 7.69
CA THR A 368 2.29 -23.96 8.68
C THR A 368 1.85 -25.32 8.15
N GLU A 369 0.98 -25.35 7.14
CA GLU A 369 0.58 -26.58 6.42
C GLU A 369 1.52 -26.94 5.25
N SER A 370 2.50 -26.09 4.93
CA SER A 370 3.45 -26.35 3.85
C SER A 370 4.26 -27.63 4.08
N THR A 371 4.60 -28.30 2.98
CA THR A 371 5.43 -29.52 2.97
C THR A 371 6.90 -29.25 2.61
N GLU A 372 7.28 -27.98 2.50
CA GLU A 372 8.66 -27.59 2.22
C GLU A 372 9.62 -28.13 3.30
N PRO A 373 10.81 -28.64 2.91
CA PRO A 373 11.79 -29.13 3.86
C PRO A 373 12.22 -28.06 4.87
N LEU A 374 12.19 -28.41 6.16
CA LEU A 374 12.57 -27.51 7.23
C LEU A 374 14.09 -27.57 7.47
N VAL A 375 14.74 -26.41 7.48
CA VAL A 375 16.17 -26.24 7.76
C VAL A 375 16.39 -25.07 8.73
N ASP A 376 17.27 -25.26 9.72
CA ASP A 376 17.49 -24.25 10.77
C ASP A 376 18.56 -23.20 10.41
N ASP A 377 19.08 -23.21 9.18
CA ASP A 377 20.18 -22.36 8.73
C ASP A 377 19.85 -20.86 8.82
N VAL A 378 18.58 -20.47 8.69
CA VAL A 378 18.13 -19.07 8.80
C VAL A 378 18.48 -18.44 10.15
N TRP A 379 18.62 -19.23 11.22
CA TRP A 379 18.99 -18.73 12.55
C TRP A 379 20.48 -18.41 12.70
N ALA A 380 21.32 -18.89 11.77
CA ALA A 380 22.73 -18.52 11.72
C ALA A 380 22.97 -17.22 10.93
N LEU A 381 21.97 -16.74 10.18
CA LEU A 381 22.04 -15.47 9.47
C LEU A 381 21.99 -14.28 10.43
N GLY A 382 22.52 -13.14 9.98
CA GLY A 382 22.51 -11.88 10.71
C GLY A 382 21.11 -11.27 10.83
N ASP A 383 21.06 -9.98 11.14
CA ASP A 383 19.81 -9.25 11.17
C ASP A 383 19.22 -9.11 9.77
N ASP A 384 20.03 -9.06 8.71
CA ASP A 384 19.63 -8.97 7.31
C ASP A 384 19.19 -10.30 6.65
N TRP A 385 18.69 -11.25 7.44
CA TRP A 385 18.32 -12.61 6.96
C TRP A 385 17.28 -12.61 5.82
N TRP A 386 16.53 -11.51 5.66
CA TRP A 386 15.47 -11.34 4.65
C TRP A 386 15.94 -10.82 3.29
N VAL A 387 17.17 -10.31 3.15
CA VAL A 387 17.68 -9.62 1.93
C VAL A 387 18.08 -10.60 0.81
N GLN A 388 18.02 -11.91 1.04
CA GLN A 388 18.55 -12.91 0.12
C GLN A 388 17.52 -13.42 -0.91
N GLU A 389 17.02 -12.57 -1.82
CA GLU A 389 16.48 -13.07 -3.09
C GLU A 389 17.64 -13.53 -4.01
N GLY A 390 18.23 -14.69 -3.69
CA GLY A 390 18.91 -15.54 -4.68
C GLY A 390 20.35 -15.22 -5.10
N THR A 391 21.10 -14.32 -4.43
CA THR A 391 22.55 -14.23 -4.59
C THR A 391 23.28 -13.87 -3.30
N THR A 392 23.86 -14.87 -2.63
CA THR A 392 25.13 -14.64 -1.93
C THR A 392 26.21 -14.50 -3.00
N LYS A 393 26.59 -13.26 -3.35
CA LYS A 393 27.96 -13.05 -3.80
C LYS A 393 28.80 -12.98 -2.53
N GLU A 394 29.68 -13.96 -2.32
CA GLU A 394 30.82 -13.76 -1.45
C GLU A 394 31.66 -12.62 -2.03
N GLY A 395 31.62 -11.45 -1.39
CA GLY A 395 32.48 -10.32 -1.72
C GLY A 395 31.75 -8.99 -1.83
N GLU A 396 32.08 -8.13 -0.89
CA GLU A 396 31.86 -6.67 -0.82
C GLU A 396 30.46 -6.19 -0.38
N ASP A 397 30.49 -5.28 0.58
CA ASP A 397 29.41 -4.77 1.45
C ASP A 397 28.31 -3.96 0.73
N ASP A 398 28.07 -4.21 -0.56
CA ASP A 398 27.05 -3.49 -1.33
C ASP A 398 25.85 -4.40 -1.63
N HIS A 399 24.73 -4.10 -0.96
CA HIS A 399 23.41 -4.65 -1.23
C HIS A 399 23.02 -4.41 -2.69
N THR A 400 23.23 -5.41 -3.56
CA THR A 400 22.76 -5.36 -4.95
C THR A 400 21.59 -6.32 -5.12
N VAL A 401 20.39 -5.75 -5.11
CA VAL A 401 19.16 -6.42 -5.56
C VAL A 401 19.35 -6.81 -7.03
N ARG A 402 19.11 -8.08 -7.38
CA ARG A 402 19.10 -8.49 -8.79
C ARG A 402 18.01 -7.72 -9.51
N LYS A 403 18.35 -7.06 -10.63
CA LYS A 403 17.34 -6.67 -11.63
C LYS A 403 16.57 -7.93 -12.02
N THR A 404 15.28 -7.96 -11.71
CA THR A 404 14.34 -8.91 -12.30
C THR A 404 14.38 -8.71 -13.81
N SER A 405 14.83 -9.71 -14.55
CA SER A 405 14.62 -9.76 -16.00
C SER A 405 13.12 -9.88 -16.21
N GLY A 406 12.51 -8.89 -16.86
CA GLY A 406 11.06 -8.79 -17.09
C GLY A 406 10.47 -9.84 -18.04
N ASP A 407 10.97 -11.08 -18.04
CA ASP A 407 10.60 -12.13 -18.99
C ASP A 407 9.87 -13.34 -18.36
N GLU A 408 9.51 -13.32 -17.07
CA GLU A 408 8.70 -14.40 -16.47
C GLU A 408 7.65 -13.86 -15.47
N LEU A 409 6.66 -13.14 -16.00
CA LEU A 409 5.31 -13.00 -15.41
C LEU A 409 4.25 -13.15 -16.50
#